data_AF-A0A2E2QX36-F1
#
_entry.id   AF-A0A2E2QX36-F1
#
_cell.length_a   1.000
_cell.length_b   1.000
_cell.length_c   1.000
_cell.angle_alpha   90.00
_cell.angle_beta   90.00
_cell.angle_gamma   90.00
#
_symmetry.space_group_name_H-M   'P 1'
#
loop_
_entity.id
_entity.type
_entity.pdbx_description
1 polymer ?
#
loop_
_entity_poly.entity_id
_entity_poly.type
_entity_poly.pdbx_seq_one_letter_code
_entity_poly.pdbx_strand_id
1 'polypeptide(L)'
;MAYLIYDPEEQHVVQQLSYNPLDDVAIKSTTTIKVFEGTVDEENDFITNYRLNAAGDGLENPYAGQSKADQLIKFQEDQDKIRAVKRLPQLINEVKTQCKKIIEDGFGSSSWKVEKAQEDDLINGNNDAMRALALEKKAIRDKNNAVEAEIQALDISTVAGARAILSYDVQAKMTE
;
A
#
# COMPACT_ATOMS: atom_id res chain seq x y z
N MET A 1 -25.95 -9.99 -25.42
CA MET A 1 -25.03 -10.82 -24.61
C MET A 1 -23.69 -10.11 -24.62
N ALA A 2 -23.10 -9.89 -23.44
CA ALA A 2 -21.80 -9.23 -23.32
C ALA A 2 -20.83 -10.14 -22.55
N TYR A 3 -19.54 -9.95 -22.81
CA TYR A 3 -18.43 -10.61 -22.14
C TYR A 3 -17.74 -9.61 -21.21
N LEU A 4 -17.70 -9.91 -19.92
CA LEU A 4 -17.12 -9.07 -18.89
C LEU A 4 -15.77 -9.61 -18.48
N ILE A 5 -14.76 -8.75 -18.59
CA ILE A 5 -13.38 -9.04 -18.24
C ILE A 5 -13.14 -8.56 -16.81
N TYR A 6 -12.97 -9.49 -15.89
CA TYR A 6 -12.70 -9.24 -14.48
C TYR A 6 -11.20 -9.41 -14.17
N ASP A 7 -10.63 -8.41 -13.52
CA ASP A 7 -9.27 -8.45 -12.99
C ASP A 7 -9.31 -8.76 -11.49
N PRO A 8 -8.81 -9.93 -11.03
CA PRO A 8 -8.73 -10.27 -9.62
C PRO A 8 -7.76 -9.42 -8.80
N GLU A 9 -6.74 -8.80 -9.42
CA GLU A 9 -5.80 -7.93 -8.73
C GLU A 9 -6.39 -6.55 -8.45
N GLU A 10 -7.20 -6.04 -9.38
CA GLU A 10 -7.94 -4.77 -9.20
C GLU A 10 -9.34 -4.98 -8.62
N GLN A 11 -9.74 -6.25 -8.48
CA GLN A 11 -11.01 -6.75 -7.94
C GLN A 11 -12.26 -6.19 -8.64
N HIS A 12 -12.19 -5.85 -9.92
CA HIS A 12 -13.33 -5.31 -10.65
C HIS A 12 -13.32 -5.67 -12.14
N VAL A 13 -14.45 -5.41 -12.82
CA VAL A 13 -14.53 -5.52 -14.27
C VAL A 13 -13.80 -4.35 -14.93
N VAL A 14 -12.79 -4.66 -15.73
CA VAL A 14 -11.96 -3.68 -16.44
C VAL A 14 -12.49 -3.39 -17.84
N GLN A 15 -13.22 -4.33 -18.44
CA GLN A 15 -13.71 -4.17 -19.81
C GLN A 15 -14.97 -5.01 -20.09
N GLN A 16 -15.82 -4.48 -20.96
CA GLN A 16 -16.96 -5.18 -21.55
C GLN A 16 -16.73 -5.33 -23.07
N LEU A 17 -16.98 -6.52 -23.61
CA LEU A 17 -16.85 -6.84 -25.02
C LEU A 17 -18.14 -7.46 -25.58
N SER A 18 -18.38 -7.25 -26.88
CA SER A 18 -19.51 -7.84 -27.61
C SER A 18 -19.20 -9.23 -28.20
N TYR A 19 -17.96 -9.68 -28.09
CA TYR A 19 -17.47 -10.97 -28.59
C TYR A 19 -16.71 -11.71 -27.49
N ASN A 20 -16.56 -13.03 -27.62
CA ASN A 20 -15.86 -13.86 -26.65
C ASN A 20 -14.33 -13.59 -26.72
N PRO A 21 -13.73 -12.95 -25.71
CA PRO A 21 -12.30 -12.68 -25.71
C PRO A 21 -11.44 -13.95 -25.60
N LEU A 22 -12.00 -15.07 -25.13
CA LEU A 22 -11.28 -16.34 -25.04
C LEU A 22 -11.01 -16.95 -26.41
N ASP A 23 -11.64 -16.45 -27.48
CA ASP A 23 -11.30 -16.85 -28.84
C ASP A 23 -10.05 -16.11 -29.36
N ASP A 24 -9.62 -15.05 -28.68
CA ASP A 24 -8.41 -14.30 -28.99
C ASP A 24 -7.18 -14.91 -28.29
N VAL A 25 -6.11 -15.14 -29.05
CA VAL A 25 -4.87 -15.78 -28.59
C VAL A 25 -4.13 -14.92 -27.55
N ALA A 26 -4.29 -13.59 -27.61
CA ALA A 26 -3.64 -12.67 -26.69
C ALA A 26 -4.11 -12.85 -25.23
N ILE A 27 -5.41 -13.09 -25.02
CA ILE A 27 -6.04 -13.15 -23.70
C ILE A 27 -5.84 -14.52 -23.04
N LYS A 28 -5.61 -15.59 -23.81
CA LYS A 28 -5.23 -16.91 -23.28
C LYS A 28 -3.89 -16.92 -22.54
N SER A 29 -3.03 -15.93 -22.76
CA SER A 29 -1.67 -15.88 -22.21
C SER A 29 -1.55 -15.15 -20.87
N THR A 30 -2.55 -14.37 -20.47
CA THR A 30 -2.58 -13.65 -19.19
C THR A 30 -3.33 -14.48 -18.14
N THR A 31 -2.58 -15.24 -17.35
CA THR A 31 -3.05 -16.22 -16.35
C THR A 31 -3.98 -15.67 -15.25
N THR A 32 -4.20 -14.35 -15.18
CA THR A 32 -4.90 -13.69 -14.07
C THR A 32 -6.31 -13.22 -14.40
N ILE A 33 -6.69 -13.09 -15.67
CA ILE A 33 -7.95 -12.43 -16.04
C ILE A 33 -9.09 -13.47 -16.13
N LYS A 34 -10.27 -13.14 -15.57
CA LYS A 34 -11.48 -13.99 -15.66
C LYS A 34 -12.51 -13.38 -16.61
N VAL A 35 -13.14 -14.21 -17.41
CA VAL A 35 -14.18 -13.78 -18.38
C VAL A 35 -15.52 -14.37 -17.96
N PHE A 36 -16.54 -13.51 -17.90
CA PHE A 36 -17.90 -13.89 -17.55
C PHE A 36 -18.87 -13.49 -18.66
N GLU A 37 -19.86 -14.35 -18.93
CA GLU A 37 -20.97 -14.01 -19.82
C GLU A 37 -22.11 -13.40 -19.01
N GLY A 38 -22.68 -12.29 -19.48
CA GLY A 38 -23.77 -11.66 -18.76
C GLY A 38 -24.47 -10.53 -19.52
N THR A 39 -25.46 -9.96 -18.84
CA THR A 39 -26.20 -8.76 -19.25
C THR A 39 -25.89 -7.63 -18.27
N VAL A 40 -25.40 -6.51 -18.79
CA VAL A 40 -25.15 -5.28 -18.03
C VAL A 40 -26.28 -4.30 -18.32
N ASP A 41 -26.80 -3.67 -17.27
CA ASP A 41 -27.66 -2.50 -17.43
C ASP A 41 -26.79 -1.26 -17.71
N GLU A 42 -26.42 -1.04 -18.97
CA GLU A 42 -25.58 0.09 -19.37
C GLU A 42 -26.21 1.45 -19.09
N GLU A 43 -27.52 1.53 -18.90
CA GLU A 43 -28.23 2.78 -18.63
C GLU A 43 -28.07 3.19 -17.17
N ASN A 44 -28.14 2.22 -16.24
CA ASN A 44 -28.18 2.49 -14.80
C ASN A 44 -26.91 2.08 -14.05
N ASP A 45 -26.10 1.16 -14.57
CA ASP A 45 -24.93 0.64 -13.87
C ASP A 45 -23.60 1.19 -14.38
N PHE A 46 -22.64 1.27 -13.45
CA PHE A 46 -21.23 1.39 -13.80
C PHE A 46 -20.57 0.01 -13.85
N ILE A 47 -20.04 -0.36 -15.02
CA ILE A 47 -19.42 -1.68 -15.25
C ILE A 47 -18.32 -1.99 -14.23
N THR A 48 -17.56 -0.97 -13.82
CA THR A 48 -16.44 -1.11 -12.88
C THR A 48 -16.89 -1.45 -11.47
N ASN A 49 -18.20 -1.42 -11.16
CA ASN A 49 -18.73 -1.86 -9.88
C ASN A 49 -19.04 -3.34 -9.81
N TYR A 50 -19.05 -4.05 -10.93
CA TYR A 50 -19.27 -5.49 -10.91
C TYR A 50 -18.13 -6.18 -10.15
N ARG A 51 -18.51 -7.04 -9.20
CA ARG A 51 -17.63 -7.82 -8.32
C ARG A 51 -17.92 -9.30 -8.46
N LEU A 52 -16.92 -10.12 -8.17
CA LEU A 52 -17.11 -11.55 -8.06
C LEU A 52 -18.11 -11.84 -6.92
N ASN A 53 -19.14 -12.64 -7.21
CA ASN A 53 -20.07 -13.08 -6.18
C ASN A 53 -19.37 -14.00 -5.15
N ALA A 54 -20.04 -14.27 -4.03
CA ALA A 54 -19.49 -15.11 -2.96
C ALA A 54 -19.14 -16.55 -3.41
N ALA A 55 -19.86 -17.08 -4.41
CA ALA A 55 -19.61 -18.41 -4.97
C ALA A 55 -18.41 -18.44 -5.95
N GLY A 56 -17.99 -17.29 -6.44
CA GLY A 56 -16.87 -17.12 -7.36
C GLY A 56 -17.15 -17.53 -8.81
N ASP A 57 -18.41 -17.80 -9.15
CA ASP A 57 -18.88 -18.29 -10.44
C ASP A 57 -19.61 -17.23 -11.28
N GLY A 58 -19.81 -16.03 -10.73
CA GLY A 58 -20.50 -14.93 -11.42
C GLY A 58 -20.09 -13.55 -10.95
N LEU A 59 -20.63 -12.54 -11.63
CA LEU A 59 -20.44 -11.13 -11.29
C LEU A 59 -21.76 -10.50 -10.83
N GLU A 60 -21.69 -9.68 -9.80
CA GLU A 60 -22.81 -8.92 -9.25
C GLU A 60 -22.44 -7.46 -9.05
N ASN A 61 -23.38 -6.53 -9.28
CA ASN A 61 -23.21 -5.13 -8.91
C ASN A 61 -23.73 -4.93 -7.46
N PRO A 62 -22.84 -4.73 -6.47
CA PRO A 62 -23.23 -4.56 -5.07
C PRO A 62 -24.00 -3.25 -4.81
N TYR A 63 -24.01 -2.34 -5.77
CA TYR A 63 -24.66 -1.02 -5.68
C TYR A 63 -25.82 -0.87 -6.66
N ALA A 64 -26.35 -1.99 -7.17
CA ALA A 64 -27.51 -1.98 -8.05
C ALA A 64 -28.68 -1.18 -7.46
N GLY A 65 -29.34 -0.37 -8.31
CA GLY A 65 -30.44 0.50 -7.91
C GLY A 65 -30.02 1.88 -7.35
N GLN A 66 -28.72 2.14 -7.16
CA GLN A 66 -28.22 3.48 -6.87
C GLN A 66 -27.95 4.27 -8.14
N SER A 67 -27.89 5.60 -8.02
CA SER A 67 -27.51 6.44 -9.15
C SER A 67 -26.08 6.16 -9.60
N LYS A 68 -25.80 6.36 -10.89
CA LYS A 68 -24.45 6.28 -11.45
C LYS A 68 -23.44 7.12 -10.66
N ALA A 69 -23.82 8.33 -10.25
CA ALA A 69 -22.94 9.20 -9.47
C ALA A 69 -22.54 8.57 -8.13
N ASP A 70 -23.50 8.00 -7.39
CA ASP A 70 -23.24 7.34 -6.10
C ASP A 70 -22.41 6.08 -6.27
N GLN A 71 -22.73 5.30 -7.32
CA GLN A 71 -21.99 4.13 -7.75
C GLN A 71 -20.51 4.45 -8.01
N LEU A 72 -20.19 5.58 -8.66
CA LEU A 72 -18.82 6.01 -8.90
C LEU A 72 -18.08 6.40 -7.61
N ILE A 73 -18.78 7.06 -6.68
CA ILE A 73 -18.19 7.41 -5.37
C ILE A 73 -17.84 6.14 -4.61
N LYS A 74 -18.75 5.15 -4.58
CA LYS A 74 -18.49 3.85 -3.93
C LYS A 74 -17.35 3.08 -4.58
N PHE A 75 -17.28 3.11 -5.91
CA PHE A 75 -16.14 2.54 -6.63
C PHE A 75 -14.81 3.12 -6.16
N GLN A 76 -14.72 4.45 -6.07
CA GLN A 76 -13.51 5.13 -5.64
C GLN A 76 -13.15 4.80 -4.18
N GLU A 77 -14.15 4.76 -3.29
CA GLU A 77 -13.96 4.36 -1.89
C GLU A 77 -13.39 2.93 -1.77
N ASP A 78 -13.89 1.99 -2.55
CA ASP A 78 -13.39 0.61 -2.59
C ASP A 78 -11.97 0.53 -3.16
N GLN A 79 -11.69 1.27 -4.25
CA GLN A 79 -10.37 1.32 -4.86
C GLN A 79 -9.33 1.92 -3.90
N ASP A 80 -9.69 2.96 -3.15
CA ASP A 80 -8.83 3.53 -2.11
C ASP A 80 -8.45 2.45 -1.08
N LYS A 81 -9.40 1.62 -0.63
CA LYS A 81 -9.14 0.52 0.31
C LYS A 81 -8.23 -0.56 -0.29
N ILE A 82 -8.51 -1.00 -1.51
CA ILE A 82 -7.68 -2.01 -2.20
C ILE A 82 -6.24 -1.51 -2.35
N ARG A 83 -6.05 -0.26 -2.76
CA ARG A 83 -4.72 0.35 -2.89
C ARG A 83 -4.05 0.50 -1.54
N ALA A 84 -4.78 0.90 -0.50
CA ALA A 84 -4.26 1.01 0.85
C ALA A 84 -3.74 -0.34 1.36
N VAL A 85 -4.40 -1.46 1.03
CA VAL A 85 -3.96 -2.81 1.45
C VAL A 85 -2.60 -3.13 0.85
N LYS A 86 -2.39 -2.75 -0.42
CA LYS A 86 -1.11 -2.93 -1.11
C LYS A 86 -0.04 -1.96 -0.58
N ARG A 87 -0.43 -0.74 -0.20
CA ARG A 87 0.50 0.33 0.25
C ARG A 87 0.99 0.14 1.68
N LEU A 88 0.15 -0.33 2.59
CA LEU A 88 0.47 -0.51 4.02
C LEU A 88 1.80 -1.27 4.27
N PRO A 89 2.03 -2.47 3.70
CA PRO A 89 3.30 -3.18 3.89
C PRO A 89 4.50 -2.45 3.26
N GLN A 90 4.29 -1.67 2.20
CA GLN A 90 5.35 -0.88 1.58
C GLN A 90 5.81 0.24 2.52
N LEU A 91 4.88 0.93 3.18
CA LEU A 91 5.22 1.97 4.17
C LEU A 91 6.07 1.40 5.30
N ILE A 92 5.68 0.25 5.85
CA ILE A 92 6.46 -0.42 6.92
C ILE A 92 7.90 -0.71 6.46
N ASN A 93 8.06 -1.18 5.22
CA ASN A 93 9.39 -1.44 4.66
C ASN A 93 10.18 -0.15 4.40
N GLU A 94 9.51 0.92 3.97
CA GLU A 94 10.11 2.24 3.79
C GLU A 94 10.65 2.80 5.11
N VAL A 95 9.88 2.72 6.21
CA VAL A 95 10.32 3.18 7.55
C VAL A 95 11.60 2.44 7.96
N LYS A 96 11.62 1.12 7.81
CA LYS A 96 12.80 0.27 8.14
C LYS A 96 14.01 0.63 7.28
N THR A 97 13.78 0.89 6.00
CA THR A 97 14.83 1.29 5.05
C THR A 97 15.41 2.66 5.40
N GLN A 98 14.56 3.64 5.72
CA GLN A 98 15.00 4.98 6.13
C GLN A 98 15.77 4.93 7.44
N CYS A 99 15.27 4.20 8.45
CA CYS A 99 15.97 4.01 9.71
C CYS A 99 17.36 3.40 9.50
N LYS A 100 17.46 2.34 8.69
CA LYS A 100 18.73 1.71 8.33
C LYS A 100 19.68 2.72 7.68
N LYS A 101 19.20 3.46 6.68
CA LYS A 101 19.99 4.48 5.97
C LYS A 101 20.54 5.56 6.92
N ILE A 102 19.69 6.12 7.79
CA ILE A 102 20.12 7.14 8.77
C ILE A 102 21.22 6.58 9.69
N ILE A 103 21.07 5.33 10.15
CA ILE A 103 22.05 4.70 11.04
C ILE A 103 23.36 4.40 10.30
N GLU A 104 23.31 3.89 9.07
CA GLU A 104 24.50 3.57 8.27
C GLU A 104 25.25 4.85 7.87
N ASP A 105 24.54 5.85 7.37
CA ASP A 105 25.13 7.13 6.92
C ASP A 105 25.72 7.93 8.11
N GLY A 106 25.03 7.95 9.25
CA GLY A 106 25.44 8.74 10.41
C GLY A 106 26.43 8.02 11.35
N PHE A 107 26.33 6.69 11.45
CA PHE A 107 26.99 5.92 12.50
C PHE A 107 27.59 4.58 12.04
N GLY A 108 27.90 4.46 10.75
CA GLY A 108 28.77 3.40 10.26
C GLY A 108 30.08 3.35 11.05
N SER A 109 30.69 2.17 11.15
CA SER A 109 31.95 1.98 11.92
C SER A 109 33.12 2.82 11.39
N SER A 110 33.04 3.29 10.15
CA SER A 110 33.99 4.20 9.50
C SER A 110 33.49 5.65 9.45
N SER A 111 32.48 6.01 10.25
CA SER A 111 32.01 7.40 10.30
C SER A 111 32.92 8.20 11.23
N TRP A 112 33.25 9.42 10.80
CA TRP A 112 34.10 10.35 11.57
C TRP A 112 33.58 10.55 13.00
N LYS A 113 32.25 10.45 13.21
CA LYS A 113 31.64 10.58 14.54
C LYS A 113 32.08 9.44 15.46
N VAL A 114 32.10 8.21 14.96
CA VAL A 114 32.52 7.05 15.75
C VAL A 114 34.00 7.12 16.05
N GLU A 115 34.83 7.43 15.05
CA GLU A 115 36.28 7.58 15.23
C GLU A 115 36.61 8.66 16.27
N LYS A 116 36.00 9.85 16.14
CA LYS A 116 36.18 10.94 17.09
C LYS A 116 35.73 10.56 18.51
N ALA A 117 34.57 9.92 18.66
CA ALA A 117 34.09 9.50 19.97
C ALA A 117 35.02 8.47 20.62
N GLN A 118 35.60 7.55 19.84
CA GLN A 118 36.59 6.60 20.32
C GLN A 118 37.88 7.29 20.77
N GLU A 119 38.36 8.29 20.01
CA GLU A 119 39.54 9.09 20.40
C GLU A 119 39.30 9.89 21.68
N ASP A 120 38.14 10.56 21.79
CA ASP A 120 37.76 11.34 22.96
C ASP A 120 37.68 10.44 24.21
N ASP A 121 37.05 9.26 24.10
CA ASP A 121 36.95 8.28 25.18
C ASP A 121 38.33 7.72 25.58
N LEU A 122 39.21 7.46 24.61
CA LEU A 122 40.58 7.01 24.84
C LEU A 122 41.41 8.05 25.59
N ILE A 123 41.31 9.33 25.21
CA ILE A 123 42.04 10.44 25.83
C ILE A 123 41.54 10.69 27.25
N ASN A 124 40.22 10.63 27.46
CA ASN A 124 39.60 10.93 28.75
C ASN A 124 39.56 9.72 29.71
N GLY A 125 39.83 8.51 29.22
CA GLY A 125 39.81 7.29 30.02
C GLY A 125 38.41 6.87 30.47
N ASN A 126 37.38 7.24 29.71
CA ASN A 126 35.96 6.93 29.97
C ASN A 126 35.29 6.37 28.69
N ASN A 127 33.95 6.31 28.69
CA ASN A 127 33.16 5.85 27.53
C ASN A 127 31.96 6.77 27.23
N ASP A 128 32.05 8.03 27.66
CA ASP A 128 30.93 8.96 27.65
C ASP A 128 30.53 9.36 26.23
N ALA A 129 31.50 9.53 25.32
CA ALA A 129 31.25 9.91 23.94
C ALA A 129 30.63 8.75 23.13
N MET A 130 31.15 7.52 23.29
CA MET A 130 30.55 6.33 22.67
C MET A 130 29.16 6.02 23.24
N ARG A 131 28.94 6.28 24.54
CA ARG A 131 27.61 6.16 25.15
C ARG A 131 26.64 7.18 24.58
N ALA A 132 27.06 8.43 24.35
CA ALA A 132 26.23 9.43 23.70
C ALA A 132 25.80 9.00 22.28
N LEU A 133 26.72 8.47 21.47
CA LEU A 133 26.38 7.93 20.15
C LEU A 133 25.43 6.74 20.23
N ALA A 134 25.59 5.86 21.22
CA ALA A 134 24.67 4.73 21.42
C ALA A 134 23.25 5.21 21.77
N LEU A 135 23.12 6.28 22.56
CA LEU A 135 21.84 6.91 22.88
C LEU A 135 21.20 7.55 21.65
N GLU A 136 21.97 8.22 20.79
CA GLU A 136 21.48 8.75 19.52
C GLU A 136 20.95 7.63 18.60
N LYS A 137 21.70 6.53 18.43
CA LYS A 137 21.23 5.36 17.66
C LYS A 137 19.96 4.77 18.24
N LYS A 138 19.85 4.71 19.57
CA LYS A 138 18.63 4.23 20.25
C LYS A 138 17.44 5.17 19.97
N ALA A 139 17.63 6.48 20.03
CA ALA A 139 16.57 7.43 19.73
C ALA A 139 16.01 7.27 18.31
N ILE A 140 16.89 7.02 17.32
CA ILE A 140 16.47 6.75 15.93
C ILE A 140 15.63 5.46 15.84
N ARG A 141 16.02 4.40 16.55
CA ARG A 141 15.26 3.13 16.59
C ARG A 141 13.93 3.29 17.31
N ASP A 142 13.91 4.03 18.41
CA ASP A 142 12.68 4.32 19.16
C ASP A 142 11.70 5.11 18.28
N LYS A 143 12.20 6.07 17.49
CA LYS A 143 11.41 6.80 16.49
C LYS A 143 10.88 5.88 15.38
N ASN A 144 11.71 4.99 14.83
CA ASN A 144 11.27 3.98 13.87
C ASN A 144 10.10 3.14 14.41
N ASN A 145 10.21 2.68 15.66
CA ASN A 145 9.16 1.88 16.29
C ASN A 145 7.88 2.68 16.51
N ALA A 146 8.00 3.96 16.86
CA ALA A 146 6.85 4.85 17.02
C ALA A 146 6.12 5.08 15.69
N VAL A 147 6.86 5.32 14.60
CA VAL A 147 6.30 5.52 13.25
C VAL A 147 5.66 4.22 12.73
N GLU A 148 6.30 3.06 12.96
CA GLU A 148 5.71 1.75 12.61
C GLU A 148 4.40 1.50 13.37
N ALA A 149 4.34 1.85 14.66
CA ALA A 149 3.11 1.75 15.45
C ALA A 149 2.01 2.73 14.97
N GLU A 150 2.36 3.96 14.56
CA GLU A 150 1.41 4.93 13.99
C GLU A 150 0.78 4.37 12.71
N ILE A 151 1.58 3.82 11.80
CA ILE A 151 1.11 3.22 10.54
C ILE A 151 0.18 2.02 10.84
N GLN A 152 0.56 1.16 11.79
CA GLN A 152 -0.26 -0.01 12.17
C GLN A 152 -1.57 0.38 12.85
N ALA A 153 -1.65 1.55 13.45
CA ALA A 153 -2.88 2.06 14.05
C ALA A 153 -3.88 2.62 13.01
N LEU A 154 -3.48 2.80 11.74
CA LEU A 154 -4.36 3.29 10.70
C LEU A 154 -5.41 2.23 10.32
N ASP A 155 -6.69 2.58 10.49
CA ASP A 155 -7.81 1.67 10.23
C ASP A 155 -8.18 1.60 8.74
N ILE A 156 -7.63 0.60 8.07
CA ILE A 156 -7.86 0.32 6.65
C ILE A 156 -9.31 -0.05 6.30
N SER A 157 -10.13 -0.44 7.28
CA SER A 157 -11.53 -0.79 7.04
C SER A 157 -12.38 0.45 6.70
N THR A 158 -11.91 1.63 7.09
CA THR A 158 -12.56 2.93 6.84
C THR A 158 -11.96 3.64 5.63
N VAL A 159 -12.77 4.45 4.93
CA VAL A 159 -12.29 5.27 3.81
C VAL A 159 -11.27 6.31 4.29
N ALA A 160 -11.50 6.89 5.47
CA ALA A 160 -10.59 7.87 6.06
C ALA A 160 -9.21 7.24 6.35
N GLY A 161 -9.18 6.04 6.95
CA GLY A 161 -7.91 5.35 7.23
C GLY A 161 -7.21 4.86 5.95
N ALA A 162 -7.96 4.35 4.97
CA ALA A 162 -7.38 4.00 3.66
C ALA A 162 -6.71 5.21 2.99
N ARG A 163 -7.36 6.37 2.99
CA ARG A 163 -6.77 7.60 2.45
C ARG A 163 -5.56 8.07 3.25
N ALA A 164 -5.60 7.98 4.59
CA ALA A 164 -4.46 8.32 5.43
C ALA A 164 -3.23 7.45 5.10
N ILE A 165 -3.42 6.15 4.85
CA ILE A 165 -2.36 5.24 4.39
C ILE A 165 -1.81 5.70 3.03
N LEU A 166 -2.68 6.00 2.06
CA LEU A 166 -2.26 6.41 0.72
C LEU A 166 -1.49 7.73 0.70
N SER A 167 -1.80 8.64 1.62
CA SER A 167 -1.11 9.93 1.74
C SER A 167 0.05 9.94 2.75
N TYR A 168 0.36 8.81 3.40
CA TYR A 168 1.37 8.78 4.46
C TYR A 168 2.78 9.03 3.91
N ASP A 169 3.45 10.05 4.43
CA ASP A 169 4.83 10.41 4.05
C ASP A 169 5.82 9.95 5.12
N VAL A 170 6.45 8.81 4.88
CA VAL A 170 7.47 8.24 5.76
C VAL A 170 8.69 9.15 5.88
N GLN A 171 9.08 9.85 4.81
CA GLN A 171 10.28 10.67 4.83
C GLN A 171 10.09 11.87 5.74
N ALA A 172 8.98 12.60 5.58
CA ALA A 172 8.63 13.71 6.46
C ALA A 172 8.63 13.27 7.94
N LYS A 173 7.96 12.16 8.24
CA LYS A 173 7.86 11.62 9.60
C LYS A 173 9.20 11.21 10.19
N MET A 174 10.10 10.64 9.39
CA MET A 174 11.42 10.24 9.87
C MET A 174 12.37 11.43 10.06
N THR A 175 12.10 12.58 9.46
CA THR A 175 12.92 13.81 9.61
C THR A 175 12.44 14.80 10.67
N GLU A 176 11.17 14.74 11.11
CA GLU A 176 10.58 15.62 12.15
C GLU A 176 11.14 15.42 13.57
#